data_AF-A0A158P3H2-F1
#
_entry.id   AF-A0A158P3H2-F1
#
_cell.length_a   1.000
_cell.length_b   1.000
_cell.length_c   1.000
_cell.angle_alpha   90.00
_cell.angle_beta   90.00
_cell.angle_gamma   90.00
#
_symmetry.space_group_name_H-M   'P 1'
#
loop_
_entity.id
_entity.type
_entity.pdbx_description
1 polymer ?
#
loop_
_entity_poly.entity_id
_entity_poly.type
_entity_poly.pdbx_seq_one_letter_code
_entity_poly.pdbx_strand_id
1 'polypeptide(L)'
;MLFYALSTIYSVAAFGFFVTGEYTLRLPEFDFPPMDPLFYEYGTVMLNSGEIRGEVIMSNVTAIGLSKARISNARTQFLSHDVFHLEISVQIPEILLKGVGKINGSLSVFRIINEGHFNITLNDVRALWEITGHVVNDTWIVEEFHITPLIGKFKIYYKDLSENNKQLSDLIINFINEFWPAIYRSVLPIINKELEKFYIDIANRLFAKVSFSKVFP
;
A
#
# COMPACT_ATOMS: atom_id res chain seq x y z
N MET A 1 -5.13 -7.55 -4.18
CA MET A 1 -5.81 -6.26 -4.42
C MET A 1 -6.09 -5.38 -3.18
N LEU A 2 -6.10 -5.85 -1.92
CA LEU A 2 -6.20 -4.93 -0.75
C LEU A 2 -4.99 -4.01 -0.58
N PHE A 3 -3.79 -4.56 -0.76
CA PHE A 3 -2.60 -3.72 -0.77
C PHE A 3 -2.59 -2.76 -1.94
N TYR A 4 -3.44 -2.98 -2.97
CA TYR A 4 -3.65 -2.02 -4.03
C TYR A 4 -4.31 -0.81 -3.41
N ALA A 5 -5.49 -0.90 -2.79
CA ALA A 5 -6.13 0.26 -2.19
C ALA A 5 -5.23 1.04 -1.20
N LEU A 6 -4.47 0.35 -0.36
CA LEU A 6 -3.59 1.01 0.63
C LEU A 6 -2.43 1.78 0.00
N SER A 7 -2.03 1.39 -1.20
CA SER A 7 -0.89 1.98 -1.88
C SER A 7 -1.25 2.83 -3.09
N THR A 8 -2.40 2.57 -3.73
CA THR A 8 -2.97 3.27 -4.91
C THR A 8 -3.11 4.76 -4.67
N ILE A 9 -3.24 5.13 -3.41
CA ILE A 9 -3.90 6.34 -2.95
C ILE A 9 -2.93 7.03 -2.02
N TYR A 10 -2.17 6.28 -1.21
CA TYR A 10 -0.94 6.80 -0.59
C TYR A 10 0.02 7.41 -1.63
N SER A 11 0.26 6.72 -2.75
CA SER A 11 1.08 7.21 -3.86
C SER A 11 0.52 8.51 -4.43
N VAL A 12 -0.77 8.54 -4.77
CA VAL A 12 -1.41 9.69 -5.44
C VAL A 12 -1.65 10.88 -4.53
N ALA A 13 -1.98 10.67 -3.25
CA ALA A 13 -2.21 11.79 -2.33
C ALA A 13 -0.90 12.41 -1.87
N ALA A 14 0.12 11.63 -1.47
CA ALA A 14 1.41 12.24 -1.18
C ALA A 14 2.02 12.89 -2.43
N PHE A 15 1.79 12.33 -3.63
CA PHE A 15 2.23 12.95 -4.88
C PHE A 15 1.43 14.19 -5.26
N GLY A 16 0.10 14.18 -5.12
CA GLY A 16 -0.76 15.34 -5.31
C GLY A 16 -0.42 16.45 -4.31
N PHE A 17 -0.08 16.11 -3.06
CA PHE A 17 0.40 17.05 -2.04
C PHE A 17 1.72 17.71 -2.47
N PHE A 18 2.62 16.95 -3.11
CA PHE A 18 3.88 17.47 -3.67
C PHE A 18 3.65 18.43 -4.83
N VAL A 19 2.76 18.08 -5.76
CA VAL A 19 2.53 18.85 -7.00
C VAL A 19 1.66 20.10 -6.77
N THR A 20 0.72 20.06 -5.81
CA THR A 20 -0.31 21.12 -5.65
C THR A 20 -0.18 21.95 -4.37
N GLY A 21 0.53 21.45 -3.34
CA GLY A 21 0.67 22.13 -2.05
C GLY A 21 -0.61 22.19 -1.18
N GLU A 22 -1.71 21.54 -1.57
CA GLU A 22 -3.00 21.61 -0.86
C GLU A 22 -3.35 20.33 -0.07
N TYR A 23 -3.65 20.49 1.22
CA TYR A 23 -3.91 19.40 2.20
C TYR A 23 -5.22 18.61 2.01
N THR A 24 -6.01 18.91 0.97
CA THR A 24 -7.28 18.22 0.70
C THR A 24 -7.46 18.00 -0.81
N LEU A 25 -6.72 17.06 -1.40
CA LEU A 25 -6.96 16.68 -2.80
C LEU A 25 -8.24 15.86 -2.93
N ARG A 26 -9.36 16.56 -3.09
CA ARG A 26 -10.34 16.15 -4.10
C ARG A 26 -9.80 16.73 -5.40
N LEU A 27 -9.26 15.90 -6.29
CA LEU A 27 -9.00 16.28 -7.67
C LEU A 27 -10.23 15.85 -8.49
N PRO A 28 -11.27 16.71 -8.65
CA PRO A 28 -12.52 16.30 -9.29
C PRO A 28 -12.29 15.90 -10.75
N GLU A 29 -11.23 16.44 -11.36
CA GLU A 29 -10.82 16.18 -12.73
C GLU A 29 -10.20 14.79 -12.94
N PHE A 30 -9.89 14.06 -11.86
CA PHE A 30 -9.19 12.79 -11.90
C PHE A 30 -9.98 11.60 -11.34
N ASP A 31 -11.24 11.82 -10.91
CA ASP A 31 -12.14 10.78 -10.39
C ASP A 31 -11.50 9.90 -9.29
N PHE A 32 -10.73 10.53 -8.38
CA PHE A 32 -10.12 9.80 -7.27
C PHE A 32 -11.11 9.61 -6.12
N PRO A 33 -11.20 8.39 -5.55
CA PRO A 33 -12.05 8.13 -4.40
C PRO A 33 -11.52 8.85 -3.14
N PRO A 34 -12.36 9.03 -2.10
CA PRO A 34 -11.92 9.57 -0.83
C PRO A 34 -10.69 8.84 -0.28
N MET A 35 -9.73 9.66 0.14
CA MET A 35 -8.40 9.26 0.55
C MET A 35 -8.29 8.88 2.04
N ASP A 36 -9.15 9.47 2.87
CA ASP A 36 -9.20 9.24 4.31
C ASP A 36 -10.61 9.57 4.86
N PRO A 37 -11.40 8.57 5.29
CA PRO A 37 -11.13 7.15 5.16
C PRO A 37 -11.16 6.70 3.69
N LEU A 38 -10.22 5.82 3.34
CA LEU A 38 -10.27 5.08 2.09
C LEU A 38 -11.12 3.83 2.26
N PHE A 39 -12.00 3.56 1.29
CA PHE A 39 -12.79 2.34 1.24
C PHE A 39 -12.35 1.42 0.12
N TYR A 40 -12.33 0.13 0.43
CA TYR A 40 -12.01 -0.93 -0.50
C TYR A 40 -12.96 -2.11 -0.33
N GLU A 41 -13.68 -2.45 -1.39
CA GLU A 41 -14.79 -3.38 -1.32
C GLU A 41 -14.34 -4.83 -1.20
N TYR A 42 -13.42 -5.28 -2.05
CA TYR A 42 -13.07 -6.69 -2.13
C TYR A 42 -11.75 -6.94 -2.84
N GLY A 43 -10.89 -7.80 -2.27
CA GLY A 43 -9.66 -8.26 -2.91
C GLY A 43 -9.17 -9.60 -2.39
N THR A 44 -8.60 -10.39 -3.31
CA THR A 44 -7.89 -11.63 -2.98
C THR A 44 -6.37 -11.44 -3.07
N VAL A 45 -5.63 -12.23 -2.31
CA VAL A 45 -4.17 -12.36 -2.35
C VAL A 45 -3.82 -13.84 -2.20
N MET A 46 -3.02 -14.34 -3.15
CA MET A 46 -2.43 -15.67 -3.07
C MET A 46 -1.07 -15.58 -2.38
N LEU A 47 -0.97 -16.18 -1.20
CA LEU A 47 0.27 -16.29 -0.45
C LEU A 47 0.97 -17.59 -0.84
N ASN A 48 2.23 -17.49 -1.23
CA ASN A 48 3.09 -18.64 -1.50
C ASN A 48 4.56 -18.26 -1.22
N SER A 49 4.89 -18.08 0.06
CA SER A 49 6.25 -17.72 0.49
C SER A 49 6.66 -18.51 1.72
N GLY A 50 7.67 -19.36 1.56
CA GLY A 50 8.24 -20.18 2.63
C GLY A 50 7.18 -21.05 3.30
N GLU A 51 6.98 -20.83 4.59
CA GLU A 51 6.00 -21.52 5.43
C GLU A 51 4.57 -20.97 5.29
N ILE A 52 4.37 -19.88 4.54
CA ILE A 52 3.07 -19.21 4.36
C ILE A 52 2.49 -19.61 3.01
N ARG A 53 1.35 -20.29 3.03
CA ARG A 53 0.64 -20.70 1.80
C ARG A 53 -0.85 -20.51 1.97
N GLY A 54 -1.54 -20.06 0.93
CA GLY A 54 -3.00 -20.03 0.90
C GLY A 54 -3.60 -18.80 0.28
N GLU A 55 -4.91 -18.73 0.32
CA GLU A 55 -5.70 -17.61 -0.16
C GLU A 55 -6.16 -16.74 1.02
N VAL A 56 -5.98 -15.43 0.88
CA VAL A 56 -6.54 -14.43 1.79
C VAL A 56 -7.46 -13.53 1.00
N ILE A 57 -8.74 -13.55 1.34
CA ILE A 57 -9.77 -12.67 0.81
C ILE A 57 -10.03 -11.60 1.86
N MET A 58 -10.09 -10.35 1.44
CA MET A 58 -10.41 -9.23 2.32
C MET A 58 -11.51 -8.39 1.68
N SER A 59 -12.49 -7.98 2.49
CA SER A 59 -13.63 -7.20 2.03
C SER A 59 -14.01 -6.11 3.03
N ASN A 60 -14.71 -5.08 2.54
CA ASN A 60 -15.17 -3.93 3.30
C ASN A 60 -14.03 -3.29 4.12
N VAL A 61 -12.86 -3.16 3.49
CA VAL A 61 -11.69 -2.63 4.17
C VAL A 61 -11.75 -1.11 4.17
N THR A 62 -11.57 -0.54 5.36
CA THR A 62 -11.43 0.89 5.57
C THR A 62 -10.00 1.18 6.01
N ALA A 63 -9.30 2.07 5.33
CA ALA A 63 -8.01 2.58 5.72
C ALA A 63 -8.13 4.03 6.22
N ILE A 64 -7.50 4.34 7.35
CA ILE A 64 -7.57 5.65 8.00
C ILE A 64 -6.16 6.11 8.34
N GLY A 65 -5.89 7.41 8.17
CA GLY A 65 -4.61 8.04 8.52
C GLY A 65 -3.72 8.39 7.33
N LEU A 66 -4.13 8.05 6.09
CA LEU A 66 -3.39 8.42 4.88
C LEU A 66 -3.30 9.94 4.69
N SER A 67 -4.29 10.71 5.18
CA SER A 67 -4.25 12.18 5.16
C SER A 67 -3.13 12.77 6.03
N LYS A 68 -2.56 11.98 6.95
CA LYS A 68 -1.45 12.38 7.83
C LYS A 68 -0.08 12.13 7.19
N ALA A 69 -0.04 11.69 5.93
CA ALA A 69 1.21 11.50 5.20
C ALA A 69 1.98 12.82 5.08
N ARG A 70 3.28 12.74 5.27
CA ARG A 70 4.22 13.86 5.15
C ARG A 70 5.36 13.46 4.24
N ILE A 71 5.65 14.27 3.24
CA ILE A 71 6.86 14.11 2.44
C ILE A 71 8.00 14.73 3.24
N SER A 72 9.01 13.93 3.55
CA SER A 72 10.21 14.39 4.25
C SER A 72 11.32 14.82 3.30
N ASN A 73 11.34 14.27 2.08
CA ASN A 73 12.36 14.54 1.09
C ASN A 73 11.85 14.17 -0.32
N ALA A 74 12.29 14.90 -1.33
CA ALA A 74 12.10 14.56 -2.74
C ALA A 74 13.39 14.87 -3.49
N ARG A 75 13.86 13.95 -4.33
CA ARG A 75 15.07 14.12 -5.13
C ARG A 75 14.77 13.77 -6.57
N THR A 76 15.29 14.58 -7.47
CA THR A 76 15.13 14.41 -8.91
C THR A 76 16.50 14.31 -9.56
N GLN A 77 16.61 13.43 -10.54
CA GLN A 77 17.80 13.34 -11.37
C GLN A 77 17.42 12.89 -12.78
N PHE A 78 18.10 13.44 -13.78
CA PHE A 78 18.09 12.85 -15.11
C PHE A 78 19.16 11.76 -15.16
N LEU A 79 18.75 10.57 -15.58
CA LEU A 79 19.60 9.45 -15.93
C LEU A 79 19.96 9.54 -17.42
N SER A 80 20.66 8.53 -17.95
CA SER A 80 20.99 8.50 -19.37
C SER A 80 19.73 8.38 -20.25
N HIS A 81 19.81 8.86 -21.49
CA HIS A 81 18.74 8.76 -22.50
C HIS A 81 17.41 9.42 -22.09
N ASP A 82 17.45 10.59 -21.45
CA ASP A 82 16.26 11.37 -21.08
C ASP A 82 15.30 10.67 -20.11
N VAL A 83 15.79 9.66 -19.38
CA VAL A 83 15.07 9.02 -18.29
C VAL A 83 15.11 9.94 -17.08
N PHE A 84 13.94 10.40 -16.65
CA PHE A 84 13.78 11.12 -15.40
C PHE A 84 13.56 10.15 -14.25
N HIS A 85 14.29 10.37 -13.16
CA HIS A 85 14.17 9.60 -11.93
C HIS A 85 13.75 10.54 -10.79
N LEU A 86 12.75 10.09 -10.04
CA LEU A 86 12.21 10.78 -8.89
C LEU A 86 12.18 9.83 -7.69
N GLU A 87 12.83 10.27 -6.63
CA GLU A 87 12.83 9.62 -5.33
C GLU A 87 11.98 10.45 -4.36
N ILE A 88 11.02 9.86 -3.67
CA ILE A 88 10.22 10.54 -2.65
C ILE A 88 10.26 9.74 -1.36
N SER A 89 10.65 10.39 -0.27
CA SER A 89 10.55 9.85 1.08
C SER A 89 9.27 10.33 1.74
N VAL A 90 8.40 9.41 2.11
CA VAL A 90 7.11 9.70 2.73
C VAL A 90 7.02 9.04 4.10
N GLN A 91 6.41 9.73 5.06
CA GLN A 91 6.21 9.27 6.42
C GLN A 91 4.73 9.38 6.81
N ILE A 92 4.18 8.33 7.42
CA ILE A 92 2.83 8.34 8.00
C ILE A 92 2.96 7.93 9.47
N PRO A 93 2.53 8.78 10.42
CA PRO A 93 2.61 8.47 11.85
C PRO A 93 1.83 7.19 12.23
N GLU A 94 0.65 7.03 11.64
CA GLU A 94 -0.24 5.91 11.92
C GLU A 94 -1.17 5.62 10.75
N ILE A 95 -1.36 4.33 10.44
CA ILE A 95 -2.40 3.82 9.55
C ILE A 95 -3.23 2.80 10.32
N LEU A 96 -4.55 2.95 10.27
CA LEU A 96 -5.51 1.99 10.80
C LEU A 96 -6.24 1.32 9.65
N LEU A 97 -6.27 -0.01 9.65
CA LEU A 97 -6.98 -0.83 8.67
C LEU A 97 -8.01 -1.66 9.40
N LYS A 98 -9.27 -1.60 8.97
CA LYS A 98 -10.33 -2.45 9.52
C LYS A 98 -11.13 -3.08 8.40
N GLY A 99 -11.57 -4.32 8.56
CA GLY A 99 -12.35 -4.99 7.54
C GLY A 99 -12.72 -6.41 7.91
N VAL A 100 -13.15 -7.17 6.92
CA VAL A 100 -13.43 -8.61 7.03
C VAL A 100 -12.34 -9.37 6.27
N GLY A 101 -11.79 -10.39 6.89
CA GLY A 101 -10.80 -11.29 6.32
C GLY A 101 -11.32 -12.71 6.31
N LYS A 102 -11.19 -13.38 5.16
CA LYS A 102 -11.42 -14.81 5.00
C LYS A 102 -10.11 -15.45 4.55
N ILE A 103 -9.66 -16.44 5.32
CA ILE A 103 -8.37 -17.09 5.14
C ILE A 103 -8.63 -18.56 4.87
N ASN A 104 -7.99 -19.08 3.82
CA ASN A 104 -7.90 -20.50 3.55
C ASN A 104 -6.45 -20.84 3.23
N GLY A 105 -5.70 -21.29 4.23
CA GLY A 105 -4.27 -21.48 4.09
C GLY A 105 -3.59 -22.16 5.27
N SER A 106 -2.28 -22.06 5.28
CA SER A 106 -1.40 -22.56 6.33
C SER A 106 -0.28 -21.57 6.64
N LEU A 107 0.03 -21.48 7.94
CA LEU A 107 1.20 -20.80 8.47
C LEU A 107 2.05 -21.82 9.21
N SER A 108 3.14 -22.27 8.57
CA SER A 108 3.94 -23.40 9.01
C SER A 108 3.07 -24.64 9.27
N VAL A 109 3.03 -25.16 10.50
CA VAL A 109 2.22 -26.32 10.87
C VAL A 109 0.73 -26.01 11.08
N PHE A 110 0.35 -24.73 11.18
CA PHE A 110 -1.04 -24.33 11.43
C PHE A 110 -1.83 -24.32 10.13
N ARG A 111 -2.95 -25.05 10.07
CA ARG A 111 -3.96 -24.92 9.00
C ARG A 111 -5.09 -24.01 9.47
N ILE A 112 -5.47 -23.07 8.61
CA ILE A 112 -6.36 -21.96 8.95
C ILE A 112 -7.42 -21.88 7.87
N ILE A 113 -8.66 -22.17 8.23
CA ILE A 113 -9.83 -21.91 7.41
C ILE A 113 -10.78 -21.12 8.28
N ASN A 114 -10.87 -19.82 8.03
CA ASN A 114 -11.52 -18.89 8.94
C ASN A 114 -12.10 -17.67 8.23
N GLU A 115 -13.10 -17.05 8.84
CA GLU A 115 -13.63 -15.75 8.46
C GLU A 115 -13.89 -14.90 9.70
N GLY A 116 -13.49 -13.63 9.67
CA GLY A 116 -13.41 -12.79 10.85
C GLY A 116 -13.22 -11.32 10.56
N HIS A 117 -13.44 -10.50 11.57
CA HIS A 117 -13.14 -9.06 11.52
C HIS A 117 -11.70 -8.82 11.94
N PHE A 118 -10.97 -8.02 11.18
CA PHE A 118 -9.61 -7.61 11.55
C PHE A 118 -9.52 -6.11 11.82
N ASN A 119 -8.56 -5.74 12.66
CA ASN A 119 -8.07 -4.38 12.85
C ASN A 119 -6.54 -4.41 12.90
N ILE A 120 -5.88 -3.72 11.98
CA ILE A 120 -4.43 -3.60 11.90
C ILE A 120 -4.05 -2.15 12.18
N THR A 121 -3.10 -1.97 13.09
CA THR A 121 -2.46 -0.69 13.38
C THR A 121 -1.02 -0.75 12.91
N LEU A 122 -0.64 0.17 12.03
CA LEU A 122 0.73 0.40 11.60
C LEU A 122 1.17 1.75 12.15
N ASN A 123 2.30 1.81 12.86
CA ASN A 123 2.88 3.08 13.32
C ASN A 123 4.26 3.30 12.72
N ASP A 124 4.62 4.58 12.58
CA ASP A 124 5.90 5.01 12.02
C ASP A 124 6.16 4.33 10.67
N VAL A 125 5.22 4.49 9.75
CA VAL A 125 5.33 3.97 8.39
C VAL A 125 6.18 4.95 7.60
N ARG A 126 7.29 4.48 7.06
CA ARG A 126 8.16 5.23 6.15
C ARG A 126 8.17 4.52 4.82
N ALA A 127 8.07 5.23 3.72
CA ALA A 127 8.17 4.64 2.39
C ALA A 127 9.15 5.44 1.54
N LEU A 128 10.00 4.72 0.82
CA LEU A 128 10.77 5.27 -0.28
C LEU A 128 10.03 4.93 -1.57
N TRP A 129 9.73 5.93 -2.38
CA TRP A 129 9.21 5.76 -3.73
C TRP A 129 10.31 6.07 -4.71
N GLU A 130 10.50 5.20 -5.67
CA GLU A 130 11.45 5.35 -6.76
C GLU A 130 10.68 5.20 -8.06
N ILE A 131 10.61 6.27 -8.82
CA ILE A 131 9.81 6.37 -10.03
C ILE A 131 10.74 6.76 -11.18
N THR A 132 10.73 5.99 -12.25
CA THR A 132 11.54 6.23 -13.45
C THR A 132 10.69 6.23 -14.69
N GLY A 133 11.13 7.00 -15.69
CA GLY A 133 10.48 7.00 -16.99
C GLY A 133 10.97 8.12 -17.89
N HIS A 134 10.67 8.02 -19.19
CA HIS A 134 11.11 8.99 -20.18
C HIS A 134 10.23 10.24 -20.19
N VAL A 135 10.84 11.39 -20.43
CA VAL A 135 10.12 12.64 -20.71
C VAL A 135 9.98 12.82 -22.22
N VAL A 136 8.75 12.79 -22.72
CA VAL A 136 8.44 12.90 -24.15
C VAL A 136 7.43 14.02 -24.35
N ASN A 137 7.77 15.02 -25.17
CA ASN A 137 6.89 16.16 -25.48
C ASN A 137 6.30 16.83 -24.22
N ASP A 138 7.14 17.13 -23.23
CA ASP A 138 6.74 17.74 -21.96
C ASP A 138 5.75 16.88 -21.13
N THR A 139 5.69 15.57 -21.40
CA THR A 139 4.91 14.60 -20.63
C THR A 139 5.85 13.54 -20.07
N TRP A 140 5.74 13.23 -18.77
CA TRP A 140 6.51 12.15 -18.18
C TRP A 140 5.76 10.82 -18.30
N ILE A 141 6.37 9.87 -19.01
CA ILE A 141 5.85 8.52 -19.19
C ILE A 141 6.55 7.64 -18.17
N VAL A 142 5.84 7.27 -17.11
CA VAL A 142 6.35 6.41 -16.04
C VAL A 142 6.43 4.96 -16.53
N GLU A 143 7.60 4.35 -16.33
CA GLU A 143 7.92 2.99 -16.77
C GLU A 143 8.14 2.05 -15.58
N GLU A 144 8.74 2.55 -14.51
CA GLU A 144 8.91 1.80 -13.26
C GLU A 144 8.44 2.64 -12.07
N PHE A 145 7.81 1.97 -11.11
CA PHE A 145 7.40 2.59 -9.86
C PHE A 145 7.54 1.57 -8.72
N HIS A 146 8.62 1.72 -7.97
CA HIS A 146 8.91 0.90 -6.81
C HIS A 146 8.57 1.65 -5.52
N ILE A 147 7.96 0.92 -4.58
CA ILE A 147 7.70 1.41 -3.22
C ILE A 147 8.35 0.45 -2.25
N THR A 148 9.18 0.99 -1.36
CA THR A 148 9.83 0.26 -0.28
C THR A 148 9.30 0.75 1.06
N PRO A 149 8.28 0.08 1.64
CA PRO A 149 7.72 0.45 2.92
C PRO A 149 8.49 -0.17 4.09
N LEU A 150 8.77 0.65 5.09
CA LEU A 150 9.36 0.31 6.38
C LEU A 150 8.33 0.64 7.46
N ILE A 151 7.94 -0.37 8.23
CA ILE A 151 6.96 -0.25 9.30
C ILE A 151 7.73 -0.23 10.62
N GLY A 152 7.52 0.77 11.47
CA GLY A 152 8.13 0.83 12.79
C GLY A 152 7.45 -0.09 13.80
N LYS A 153 6.10 -0.09 13.82
CA LYS A 153 5.32 -1.01 14.66
C LYS A 153 4.11 -1.54 13.91
N PHE A 154 3.80 -2.80 14.18
CA PHE A 154 2.64 -3.50 13.65
C PHE A 154 1.88 -4.15 14.80
N LYS A 155 0.55 -4.04 14.77
CA LYS A 155 -0.33 -4.80 15.65
C LYS A 155 -1.56 -5.22 14.85
N ILE A 156 -1.92 -6.49 14.91
CA ILE A 156 -3.19 -7.01 14.40
C ILE A 156 -4.06 -7.53 15.55
N TYR A 157 -5.33 -7.18 15.47
CA TYR A 157 -6.41 -7.80 16.20
C TYR A 157 -7.31 -8.51 15.20
N TYR A 158 -7.78 -9.69 15.56
CA TYR A 158 -8.71 -10.45 14.74
C TYR A 158 -9.76 -11.07 15.64
N LYS A 159 -11.01 -10.97 15.21
CA LYS A 159 -12.16 -11.57 15.86
C LYS A 159 -12.80 -12.55 14.89
N ASP A 160 -12.67 -13.81 15.21
CA ASP A 160 -13.31 -14.92 14.52
C ASP A 160 -14.84 -14.79 14.54
N LEU A 161 -15.51 -15.13 13.45
CA LEU A 161 -16.98 -15.24 13.42
C LEU A 161 -17.47 -16.55 14.03
N SER A 162 -16.61 -17.56 14.18
CA SER A 162 -16.92 -18.87 14.76
C SER A 162 -16.27 -19.02 16.14
N GLU A 163 -17.07 -19.30 17.17
CA GLU A 163 -16.54 -19.56 18.52
C GLU A 163 -15.71 -20.87 18.59
N ASN A 164 -15.93 -21.81 17.66
CA ASN A 164 -15.24 -23.11 17.65
C ASN A 164 -13.74 -23.01 17.38
N ASN A 165 -13.29 -21.94 16.71
CA ASN A 165 -11.90 -21.77 16.28
C ASN A 165 -11.16 -20.71 17.10
N LYS A 166 -11.81 -20.11 18.11
CA LYS A 166 -11.30 -18.94 18.82
C LYS A 166 -9.91 -19.15 19.43
N GLN A 167 -9.70 -20.27 20.13
CA GLN A 167 -8.39 -20.56 20.75
C GLN A 167 -7.27 -20.67 19.72
N LEU A 168 -7.53 -21.29 18.57
CA LEU A 168 -6.57 -21.42 17.48
C LEU A 168 -6.31 -20.05 16.83
N SER A 169 -7.37 -19.28 16.57
CA SER A 169 -7.27 -17.91 16.04
C SER A 169 -6.45 -17.00 16.96
N ASP A 170 -6.70 -17.04 18.27
CA ASP A 170 -5.94 -16.26 19.26
C ASP A 170 -4.45 -16.66 19.28
N LEU A 171 -4.15 -17.96 19.23
CA LEU A 171 -2.77 -18.46 19.14
C LEU A 171 -2.06 -17.94 17.88
N ILE A 172 -2.72 -18.03 16.72
CA ILE A 172 -2.16 -17.57 15.45
C ILE A 172 -1.93 -16.06 15.45
N ILE A 173 -2.86 -15.29 16.01
CA ILE A 173 -2.76 -13.82 16.05
C ILE A 173 -1.66 -13.37 17.00
N ASN A 174 -1.47 -14.07 18.11
CA ASN A 174 -0.33 -13.84 18.99
C ASN A 174 0.98 -14.18 18.27
N PHE A 175 1.04 -15.29 17.54
CA PHE A 175 2.21 -15.62 16.71
C PHE A 175 2.47 -14.55 15.64
N ILE A 176 1.46 -14.09 14.92
CA ILE A 176 1.62 -13.04 13.90
C ILE A 176 2.12 -11.75 14.54
N ASN A 177 1.57 -11.34 15.69
CA ASN A 177 2.01 -10.14 16.40
C ASN A 177 3.45 -10.25 16.94
N GLU A 178 3.88 -11.44 17.35
CA GLU A 178 5.25 -11.66 17.84
C GLU A 178 6.26 -11.66 16.68
N PHE A 179 5.91 -12.34 15.59
CA PHE A 179 6.82 -12.59 14.46
C PHE A 179 6.53 -11.72 13.23
N TRP A 180 5.76 -10.63 13.40
CA TRP A 180 5.35 -9.75 12.30
C TRP A 180 6.52 -9.25 11.43
N PRO A 181 7.73 -8.93 11.94
CA PRO A 181 8.80 -8.43 11.07
C PRO A 181 9.31 -9.50 10.09
N ALA A 182 9.32 -10.77 10.51
CA ALA A 182 9.71 -11.88 9.64
C ALA A 182 8.61 -12.15 8.60
N ILE A 183 7.36 -12.22 9.05
CA ILE A 183 6.18 -12.43 8.19
C ILE A 183 6.08 -11.32 7.14
N TYR A 184 6.21 -10.06 7.56
CA TYR A 184 6.17 -8.90 6.67
C TYR A 184 7.24 -8.98 5.58
N ARG A 185 8.49 -9.31 5.93
CA ARG A 185 9.58 -9.50 4.94
C ARG A 185 9.30 -10.61 3.94
N SER A 186 8.62 -11.68 4.36
CA SER A 186 8.24 -12.77 3.46
C SER A 186 7.08 -12.41 2.52
N VAL A 187 6.13 -11.59 2.97
CA VAL A 187 4.94 -11.24 2.18
C VAL A 187 5.17 -10.00 1.31
N LEU A 188 6.07 -9.10 1.69
CA LEU A 188 6.33 -7.85 0.98
C LEU A 188 6.67 -8.02 -0.52
N PRO A 189 7.49 -8.99 -0.96
CA PRO A 189 7.77 -9.17 -2.39
C PRO A 189 6.52 -9.57 -3.21
N ILE A 190 5.62 -10.37 -2.62
CA ILE A 190 4.34 -10.75 -3.23
C ILE A 190 3.49 -9.49 -3.40
N ILE A 191 3.45 -8.65 -2.37
CA ILE A 191 2.73 -7.38 -2.40
C ILE A 191 3.29 -6.48 -3.51
N ASN A 192 4.59 -6.22 -3.51
CA ASN A 192 5.20 -5.28 -4.47
C ASN A 192 4.99 -5.70 -5.93
N LYS A 193 5.14 -7.00 -6.24
CA LYS A 193 4.97 -7.52 -7.60
C LYS A 193 3.57 -7.29 -8.16
N GLU A 194 2.56 -7.45 -7.31
CA GLU A 194 1.17 -7.25 -7.72
C GLU A 194 0.91 -5.75 -7.99
N LEU A 195 1.53 -4.86 -7.23
CA LEU A 195 1.20 -3.44 -7.20
C LEU A 195 1.90 -2.55 -8.21
N GLU A 196 3.06 -2.96 -8.70
CA GLU A 196 3.88 -2.14 -9.58
C GLU A 196 3.12 -1.64 -10.83
N LYS A 197 2.50 -2.56 -11.58
CA LYS A 197 1.72 -2.21 -12.78
C LYS A 197 0.61 -1.22 -12.49
N PHE A 198 0.05 -1.34 -11.31
CA PHE A 198 -1.04 -0.49 -10.88
C PHE A 198 -0.54 0.93 -10.57
N TYR A 199 0.60 1.07 -9.90
CA TYR A 199 1.19 2.38 -9.66
C TYR A 199 1.58 3.10 -10.95
N ILE A 200 2.15 2.35 -11.89
CA ILE A 200 2.52 2.86 -13.21
C ILE A 200 1.27 3.38 -13.93
N ASP A 201 0.16 2.64 -13.92
CA ASP A 201 -1.10 3.07 -14.54
C ASP A 201 -1.63 4.37 -13.93
N ILE A 202 -1.70 4.50 -12.59
CA ILE A 202 -2.16 5.78 -12.03
C ILE A 202 -1.18 6.90 -12.33
N ALA A 203 0.13 6.70 -12.12
CA ALA A 203 1.12 7.74 -12.32
C ALA A 203 1.04 8.28 -13.75
N ASN A 204 0.90 7.40 -14.75
CA ASN A 204 0.70 7.81 -16.14
C ASN A 204 -0.62 8.54 -16.38
N ARG A 205 -1.74 8.12 -15.77
CA ARG A 205 -3.01 8.87 -15.85
C ARG A 205 -2.89 10.27 -15.26
N LEU A 206 -2.08 10.44 -14.22
CA LEU A 206 -1.81 11.72 -13.60
C LEU A 206 -0.93 12.59 -14.52
N PHE A 207 0.23 12.09 -14.93
CA PHE A 207 1.19 12.84 -15.75
C PHE A 207 0.69 13.13 -17.16
N ALA A 208 -0.22 12.33 -17.70
CA ALA A 208 -0.89 12.64 -18.97
C ALA A 208 -1.70 13.95 -18.93
N LYS A 209 -2.03 14.46 -17.74
CA LYS A 209 -2.83 15.68 -17.55
C LYS A 209 -2.01 16.88 -17.06
N VAL A 210 -0.71 16.72 -16.81
CA VAL A 210 0.15 17.79 -16.33
C VAL A 210 1.43 17.89 -17.16
N SER A 211 1.83 19.12 -17.49
CA SER A 211 3.12 19.41 -18.14
C SER A 211 4.27 19.10 -17.20
N PHE A 212 5.24 18.31 -17.66
CA PHE A 212 6.45 17.96 -16.91
C PHE A 212 7.20 19.22 -16.45
N SER A 213 7.44 20.17 -17.34
CA SER A 213 8.12 21.45 -17.06
C SER A 213 7.41 22.34 -16.04
N LYS A 214 6.10 22.16 -15.84
CA LYS A 214 5.36 22.88 -14.79
C LYS A 214 5.51 22.22 -13.42
N VAL A 215 5.66 20.90 -13.40
CA VAL A 215 5.81 20.11 -12.16
C VAL A 215 7.27 20.12 -11.70
N PHE A 216 8.22 20.08 -12.63
CA PHE A 216 9.66 20.04 -12.39
C PHE A 216 10.34 21.17 -13.19
N PRO A 217 10.26 22.44 -12.71
CA PRO A 217 10.85 23.60 -13.36
C PRO A 217 12.38 23.66 -13.25
#